data_AF-K1T9H5-F1
#
_entry.id   AF-K1T9H5-F1
#
_cell.length_a   1.000
_cell.length_b   1.000
_cell.length_c   1.000
_cell.angle_alpha   90.00
_cell.angle_beta   90.00
_cell.angle_gamma   90.00
#
_symmetry.space_group_name_H-M   'P 1'
#
loop_
_entity.id
_entity.type
_entity.pdbx_description
1 polymer ?
#
loop_
_entity_poly.entity_id
_entity_poly.type
_entity_poly.pdbx_seq_one_letter_code
_entity_poly.pdbx_strand_id
1 'polypeptide(L)'
;NKNIIYSGETALYLHGLTDREYSHICFTVPIGYNATHIKKKNKEVRYANPEILDMGTCEIPSSSGNLVKVYDKERCICDLIKDRKKYEIQLYQTAIKEYMSSKEKNLSRLIEYAVKLGVRDEVMMYVEVMI
;
A
#
# COMPACT_ATOMS: atom_id res chain seq x y z
N ASN A 1 14.34 3.31 12.96
CA ASN A 1 13.65 4.50 12.40
C ASN A 1 12.15 4.26 12.46
N LYS A 2 11.44 4.81 13.45
CA LYS A 2 10.00 4.54 13.70
C LYS A 2 9.04 5.13 12.63
N ASN A 3 9.57 5.90 11.68
CA ASN A 3 8.78 6.69 10.72
C ASN A 3 8.91 6.20 9.27
N ILE A 4 9.44 4.98 9.06
CA ILE A 4 9.55 4.37 7.73
C ILE A 4 8.48 3.28 7.65
N ILE A 5 7.61 3.39 6.65
CA ILE A 5 6.52 2.46 6.43
C ILE A 5 6.72 1.79 5.07
N TYR A 6 6.77 0.46 5.02
CA TYR A 6 6.76 -0.27 3.76
C TYR A 6 5.43 -0.03 3.03
N SER A 7 5.50 0.28 1.74
CA SER A 7 4.36 0.75 0.94
C SER A 7 4.47 0.29 -0.52
N GLY A 8 3.52 0.63 -1.37
CA GLY A 8 3.56 0.33 -2.81
C GLY A 8 3.73 -1.17 -3.09
N GLU A 9 4.50 -1.52 -4.12
CA GLU A 9 4.73 -2.92 -4.53
C GLU A 9 5.25 -3.80 -3.39
N THR A 10 6.13 -3.26 -2.53
CA THR A 10 6.66 -4.03 -1.41
C THR A 10 5.58 -4.40 -0.41
N ALA A 11 4.65 -3.49 -0.11
CA ALA A 11 3.53 -3.81 0.78
C ALA A 11 2.54 -4.78 0.13
N LEU A 12 2.27 -4.63 -1.18
CA LEU A 12 1.44 -5.59 -1.92
C LEU A 12 2.02 -7.01 -1.85
N TYR A 13 3.32 -7.15 -2.11
CA TYR A 13 4.02 -8.44 -2.05
C TYR A 13 3.99 -9.03 -0.64
N LEU A 14 4.31 -8.22 0.37
CA LEU A 14 4.34 -8.67 1.76
C LEU A 14 2.97 -9.13 2.29
N HIS A 15 1.87 -8.58 1.74
CA HIS A 15 0.50 -9.00 2.06
C HIS A 15 -0.03 -10.14 1.18
N GLY A 16 0.78 -10.64 0.23
CA GLY A 16 0.38 -11.66 -0.72
C GLY A 16 -0.68 -11.19 -1.73
N LEU A 17 -0.79 -9.88 -1.95
CA LEU A 17 -1.66 -9.30 -2.99
C LEU A 17 -1.04 -9.42 -4.38
N THR A 18 0.24 -9.78 -4.45
CA THR A 18 0.92 -10.18 -5.68
C THR A 18 1.98 -11.24 -5.34
N ASP A 19 2.18 -12.16 -6.27
CA ASP A 19 3.24 -13.17 -6.28
C ASP A 19 4.52 -12.65 -6.94
N ARG A 20 4.44 -11.54 -7.68
CA ARG A 20 5.59 -10.91 -8.33
C ARG A 20 6.43 -10.15 -7.31
N GLU A 21 7.71 -10.47 -7.27
CA GLU A 21 8.67 -9.74 -6.45
C GLU A 21 8.81 -8.29 -6.93
N TYR A 22 8.87 -7.37 -5.97
CA TYR A 22 8.97 -5.93 -6.23
C TYR A 22 10.30 -5.59 -6.92
N SER A 23 10.26 -4.67 -7.89
CA SER A 23 11.48 -4.23 -8.58
C SER A 23 12.38 -3.34 -7.71
N HIS A 24 11.75 -2.59 -6.80
CA HIS A 24 12.38 -1.69 -5.85
C HIS A 24 11.70 -1.81 -4.49
N ILE A 25 12.47 -1.61 -3.41
CA ILE A 25 11.87 -1.54 -2.08
C ILE A 25 11.21 -0.17 -1.90
N CYS A 26 9.91 -0.16 -1.67
CA CYS A 26 9.10 1.04 -1.58
C CYS A 26 8.81 1.42 -0.13
N PHE A 27 9.15 2.65 0.23
CA PHE A 27 8.93 3.22 1.55
C PHE A 27 8.12 4.50 1.48
N THR A 28 7.27 4.71 2.48
CA THR A 28 6.63 6.01 2.74
C THR A 28 7.20 6.59 4.03
N VAL A 29 7.56 7.87 3.99
CA VAL A 29 8.10 8.66 5.11
C VAL A 29 7.33 9.97 5.26
N PRO A 30 7.38 10.64 6.43
CA PRO A 30 6.76 11.96 6.56
C PRO A 30 7.41 12.99 5.62
N ILE A 31 6.62 13.96 5.16
CA ILE A 31 7.17 15.15 4.49
C ILE A 31 8.21 15.81 5.40
N GLY A 32 9.32 16.24 4.80
CA GLY A 32 10.47 16.82 5.52
C GLY A 32 11.48 15.79 6.05
N TYR A 33 11.21 14.49 5.95
CA TYR A 33 12.16 13.46 6.36
C TYR A 33 13.40 13.42 5.44
N ASN A 34 14.59 13.47 6.03
CA ASN A 34 15.85 13.32 5.31
C ASN A 34 16.08 11.85 4.92
N ALA A 35 15.65 11.49 3.72
CA ALA A 35 15.75 10.14 3.17
C ALA A 35 17.11 9.82 2.51
N THR A 36 18.13 10.68 2.63
CA THR A 36 19.42 10.49 1.93
C THR A 36 20.09 9.16 2.29
N HIS A 37 19.95 8.71 3.55
CA HIS A 37 20.47 7.41 3.99
C HIS A 37 19.68 6.21 3.42
N ILE A 38 18.45 6.43 2.97
CA ILE A 38 17.52 5.40 2.46
C ILE A 38 17.52 5.37 0.93
N LYS A 39 17.71 6.51 0.25
CA LYS A 39 17.83 6.64 -1.22
C LYS A 39 19.16 6.06 -1.71
N LYS A 40 19.39 4.77 -1.46
CA LYS A 40 20.43 3.95 -2.09
C LYS A 40 19.83 3.22 -3.29
N LYS A 41 20.67 2.56 -4.11
CA LYS A 41 20.21 1.76 -5.26
C LYS A 41 19.06 0.82 -4.86
N ASN A 42 18.05 0.71 -5.73
CA ASN A 42 16.87 -0.15 -5.63
C ASN A 42 15.87 0.21 -4.52
N LYS A 43 15.76 1.49 -4.14
CA LYS A 43 14.78 1.96 -3.16
C LYS A 43 13.99 3.16 -3.69
N GLU A 44 12.67 3.07 -3.61
CA GLU A 44 11.75 4.16 -3.89
C GLU A 44 11.27 4.76 -2.56
N VAL A 45 11.30 6.09 -2.46
CA VAL A 45 10.84 6.81 -1.26
C VAL A 45 9.72 7.75 -1.64
N ARG A 46 8.55 7.51 -1.06
CA ARG A 46 7.35 8.33 -1.12
C ARG A 46 7.22 9.17 0.14
N TYR A 47 6.52 10.29 0.02
CA TYR A 47 6.28 11.22 1.11
C TYR A 47 4.79 11.37 1.35
N ALA A 48 4.38 11.36 2.62
CA ALA A 48 2.99 11.54 3.01
C ALA A 48 2.85 12.62 4.10
N ASN A 49 1.72 13.33 4.08
CA ASN A 49 1.35 14.25 5.14
C ASN A 49 1.18 13.47 6.46
N PRO A 50 1.56 14.06 7.61
CA PRO A 50 1.41 13.42 8.92
C PRO A 50 -0.01 12.90 9.19
N GLU A 51 -1.03 13.62 8.73
CA GLU A 51 -2.45 13.27 8.91
C GLU A 51 -2.84 11.91 8.30
N ILE A 52 -2.15 11.49 7.24
CA ILE A 52 -2.42 10.22 6.54
C ILE A 52 -1.25 9.24 6.64
N LEU A 53 -0.15 9.60 7.29
CA LEU A 53 1.06 8.76 7.34
C LEU A 53 0.82 7.50 8.17
N ASP A 54 0.19 7.62 9.34
CA ASP A 54 -0.03 6.47 10.22
C ASP A 54 -1.31 5.69 9.90
N MET A 55 -2.15 6.22 9.00
CA MET A 55 -3.42 5.61 8.61
C MET A 55 -3.20 4.26 7.92
N GLY A 56 -3.78 3.21 8.51
CA GLY A 56 -3.65 1.85 8.00
C GLY A 56 -2.27 1.26 8.19
N THR A 57 -1.50 1.67 9.20
CA THR A 57 -0.22 1.02 9.50
C THR A 57 -0.41 -0.22 10.38
N CYS A 58 0.36 -1.26 10.09
CA CYS A 58 0.44 -2.49 10.89
C CYS A 58 1.87 -3.04 10.89
N GLU A 59 2.11 -4.12 11.64
CA GLU A 59 3.40 -4.81 11.68
C GLU A 59 3.27 -6.23 11.15
N ILE A 60 4.24 -6.64 10.34
CA ILE A 60 4.32 -8.00 9.79
C ILE A 60 5.76 -8.51 9.84
N PRO A 61 6.00 -9.83 9.92
CA PRO A 61 7.34 -10.39 9.82
C PRO A 61 7.88 -10.19 8.40
N SER A 62 9.06 -9.58 8.29
CA SER A 62 9.84 -9.58 7.06
C SER A 62 10.42 -10.97 6.76
N SER A 63 10.96 -11.16 5.56
CA SER A 63 11.65 -12.41 5.16
C SER A 63 12.82 -12.79 6.08
N SER A 64 13.38 -11.83 6.83
CA SER A 64 14.43 -12.05 7.82
C SER A 64 13.91 -12.31 9.24
N GLY A 65 12.59 -12.41 9.44
CA GLY A 65 11.96 -12.66 10.74
C GLY A 65 11.74 -11.43 11.63
N ASN A 66 12.26 -10.26 11.25
CA ASN A 66 12.05 -9.01 12.00
C ASN A 66 10.68 -8.41 11.66
N LEU A 67 9.96 -7.91 12.67
CA LEU A 67 8.74 -7.14 12.46
C LEU A 67 9.06 -5.80 11.77
N VAL A 68 8.31 -5.50 10.72
CA VAL A 68 8.43 -4.25 9.96
C VAL A 68 7.08 -3.54 9.88
N LYS A 69 7.10 -2.21 9.97
CA LYS A 69 5.91 -1.37 9.81
C LYS A 69 5.54 -1.28 8.33
N VAL A 70 4.32 -1.64 7.98
CA VAL A 70 3.79 -1.69 6.61
C VAL A 70 2.40 -1.06 6.58
N TYR A 71 1.94 -0.62 5.41
CA TYR A 71 0.52 -0.33 5.23
C TYR A 71 -0.31 -1.63 5.11
N ASP A 72 -1.50 -1.65 5.69
CA ASP A 72 -2.46 -2.75 5.61
C ASP A 72 -3.02 -2.90 4.18
N LYS A 73 -3.76 -3.99 3.95
CA LYS A 73 -4.29 -4.34 2.63
C LYS A 73 -5.20 -3.23 2.09
N GLU A 74 -6.13 -2.71 2.89
CA GLU A 74 -7.06 -1.65 2.51
C GLU A 74 -6.34 -0.38 2.09
N ARG A 75 -5.34 0.05 2.86
CA ARG A 75 -4.53 1.22 2.54
C ARG A 75 -3.75 1.00 1.26
N CYS A 76 -3.16 -0.18 1.09
CA CYS A 76 -2.45 -0.52 -0.14
C CYS A 76 -3.35 -0.46 -1.38
N ILE A 77 -4.59 -0.93 -1.29
CA ILE A 77 -5.55 -0.86 -2.40
C ILE A 77 -5.95 0.58 -2.70
N CYS A 78 -6.23 1.40 -1.68
CA CYS A 78 -6.53 2.81 -1.90
C CYS A 78 -5.35 3.56 -2.55
N ASP A 79 -4.12 3.32 -2.07
CA ASP A 79 -2.91 3.93 -2.67
C ASP A 79 -2.70 3.42 -4.11
N LEU A 80 -2.96 2.15 -4.39
CA LEU A 80 -2.87 1.55 -5.73
C LEU A 80 -3.86 2.19 -6.71
N ILE A 81 -5.10 2.41 -6.29
CA ILE A 81 -6.13 3.09 -7.08
C ILE A 81 -5.75 4.55 -7.32
N LYS A 82 -5.34 5.26 -6.26
CA LYS A 82 -4.91 6.67 -6.32
C LYS A 82 -3.79 6.90 -7.32
N ASP A 83 -2.80 6.01 -7.30
CA ASP A 83 -1.60 6.09 -8.13
C ASP A 83 -1.65 5.14 -9.33
N ARG A 84 -2.84 4.74 -9.81
CA ARG A 84 -3.03 3.73 -10.88
C ARG A 84 -2.05 3.86 -12.05
N LYS A 85 -1.80 5.09 -12.51
CA LYS A 85 -0.92 5.38 -13.67
C LYS A 85 0.56 5.04 -13.43
N LYS A 86 0.99 4.88 -12.17
CA LYS A 86 2.37 4.54 -11.80
C LYS A 86 2.65 3.04 -11.81
N TYR A 87 1.60 2.20 -11.82
CA TYR A 87 1.74 0.76 -11.72
C TYR A 87 1.51 0.08 -13.07
N GLU A 88 2.18 -1.04 -13.27
CA GLU A 88 1.92 -1.91 -14.40
C GLU A 88 0.48 -2.47 -14.33
N ILE A 89 -0.18 -2.53 -15.48
CA ILE A 89 -1.60 -2.93 -15.55
C ILE A 89 -1.85 -4.32 -14.96
N GLN A 90 -0.92 -5.26 -15.17
CA GLN A 90 -1.05 -6.63 -14.64
C GLN A 90 -0.96 -6.65 -13.12
N LEU A 91 0.03 -5.98 -12.53
CA LEU A 91 0.18 -5.86 -11.08
C LEU A 91 -1.08 -5.22 -10.47
N TYR A 92 -1.56 -4.14 -11.08
CA TYR A 92 -2.78 -3.46 -10.64
C TYR A 92 -3.99 -4.40 -10.62
N GLN A 93 -4.24 -5.10 -11.73
CA GLN A 93 -5.38 -6.00 -11.87
C GLN A 93 -5.31 -7.17 -10.89
N THR A 94 -4.13 -7.78 -10.75
CA THR A 94 -3.90 -8.90 -9.81
C THR A 94 -4.16 -8.45 -8.38
N ALA A 95 -3.55 -7.34 -7.93
CA ALA A 95 -3.70 -6.88 -6.56
C ALA A 95 -5.16 -6.51 -6.21
N ILE A 96 -5.87 -5.83 -7.13
CA ILE A 96 -7.29 -5.55 -6.95
C ILE A 96 -8.06 -6.86 -6.82
N LYS A 97 -7.90 -7.79 -7.77
CA LYS A 97 -8.63 -9.08 -7.80
C LYS A 97 -8.37 -9.92 -6.55
N GLU A 98 -7.12 -10.04 -6.11
CA GLU A 98 -6.73 -10.81 -4.93
C GLU A 98 -7.36 -10.25 -3.67
N TYR A 99 -7.24 -8.93 -3.44
CA TYR A 99 -7.85 -8.29 -2.29
C TYR A 99 -9.38 -8.49 -2.27
N MET A 100 -9.99 -8.22 -3.41
CA MET A 100 -11.43 -8.32 -3.62
C MET A 100 -11.97 -9.74 -3.41
N SER A 101 -11.22 -10.75 -3.83
CA SER A 101 -11.58 -12.17 -3.65
C SER A 101 -11.24 -12.69 -2.25
N SER A 102 -10.44 -11.96 -1.47
CA SER A 102 -10.04 -12.37 -0.14
C SER A 102 -11.22 -12.46 0.83
N LYS A 103 -11.16 -13.45 1.72
CA LYS A 103 -12.08 -13.58 2.87
C LYS A 103 -11.72 -12.64 4.02
N GLU A 104 -10.49 -12.12 4.04
CA GLU A 104 -9.99 -11.24 5.09
C GLU A 104 -10.22 -9.76 4.78
N LYS A 105 -10.81 -9.42 3.63
CA LYS A 105 -11.06 -8.03 3.23
C LYS A 105 -11.98 -7.33 4.22
N ASN A 106 -11.68 -6.08 4.52
CA ASN A 106 -12.54 -5.22 5.32
C ASN A 106 -13.05 -4.07 4.46
N LEU A 107 -14.23 -4.25 3.86
CA LEU A 107 -14.85 -3.24 2.99
C LEU A 107 -15.18 -1.94 3.72
N SER A 108 -15.60 -2.01 4.99
CA SER A 108 -15.87 -0.81 5.79
C SER A 108 -14.62 0.04 5.94
N ARG A 109 -13.47 -0.59 6.25
CA ARG A 109 -12.18 0.08 6.38
C ARG A 109 -11.65 0.59 5.05
N LEU A 110 -11.83 -0.18 3.97
CA LEU A 110 -11.49 0.26 2.61
C LEU A 110 -12.20 1.56 2.25
N ILE A 111 -13.53 1.61 2.46
CA ILE A 111 -14.34 2.79 2.14
C ILE A 111 -13.93 3.99 3.01
N GLU A 112 -13.68 3.77 4.31
CA GLU A 112 -13.20 4.82 5.21
C GLU A 112 -11.89 5.45 4.70
N TYR A 113 -10.93 4.61 4.32
CA TYR A 113 -9.65 5.07 3.79
C TYR A 113 -9.81 5.75 2.42
N ALA A 114 -10.70 5.23 1.58
CA ALA A 114 -10.96 5.79 0.25
C ALA A 114 -11.51 7.22 0.34
N VAL A 115 -12.40 7.50 1.30
CA VAL A 115 -12.87 8.86 1.61
C VAL A 115 -11.71 9.75 2.00
N LYS A 116 -10.88 9.31 2.97
CA LYS A 116 -9.74 10.10 3.47
C LYS A 116 -8.67 10.35 2.41
N LEU A 117 -8.52 9.44 1.44
CA LEU A 117 -7.50 9.53 0.39
C LEU A 117 -8.01 10.16 -0.92
N GLY A 118 -9.32 10.40 -1.02
CA GLY A 118 -9.97 11.02 -2.17
C GLY A 118 -10.17 10.07 -3.35
N VAL A 119 -10.35 8.77 -3.10
CA VAL A 119 -10.53 7.71 -4.12
C VAL A 119 -11.80 6.88 -3.90
N ARG A 120 -12.79 7.46 -3.21
CA ARG A 120 -14.04 6.77 -2.86
C ARG A 120 -14.77 6.27 -4.11
N ASP A 121 -14.93 7.12 -5.11
CA ASP A 121 -15.78 6.81 -6.25
C ASP A 121 -15.17 5.66 -7.09
N GLU A 122 -13.85 5.66 -7.27
CA GLU A 122 -13.12 4.58 -7.92
C GLU A 122 -13.19 3.27 -7.11
N VAL A 123 -13.08 3.35 -5.78
CA VAL A 123 -13.24 2.16 -4.91
C VAL A 123 -14.64 1.58 -5.03
N MET A 124 -15.68 2.43 -5.04
CA MET A 124 -17.07 1.98 -5.14
C MET A 124 -17.35 1.25 -6.46
N MET A 125 -16.74 1.68 -7.58
CA MET A 125 -16.86 0.96 -8.86
C MET A 125 -16.42 -0.51 -8.74
N TYR A 126 -15.39 -0.81 -7.96
CA TYR A 126 -14.95 -2.20 -7.76
C TYR A 126 -15.85 -2.95 -6.78
N VAL A 127 -16.31 -2.29 -5.72
CA VAL A 127 -17.19 -2.92 -4.71
C VAL A 127 -18.54 -3.29 -5.33
N GLU A 128 -19.12 -2.42 -6.16
CA GLU A 128 -20.42 -2.64 -6.82
C GLU A 128 -20.41 -3.80 -7.82
N VAL A 129 -19.29 -4.03 -8.51
CA VAL A 129 -19.16 -5.14 -9.48
C VAL A 129 -19.11 -6.51 -8.79
N MET A 130 -18.82 -6.55 -7.48
CA MET A 130 -18.65 -7.78 -6.72
C MET A 130 -19.82 -8.16 -5.84
N ILE A 131 -20.80 -7.26 -5.69
CA ILE A 131 -22.07 -7.50 -5.01
C ILE A 131 -23.07 -8.01 -6.04
#